data_AF-A0A3C1P312-F1
#
_entry.id   AF-A0A3C1P312-F1
#
_cell.length_a   1.000
_cell.length_b   1.000
_cell.length_c   1.000
_cell.angle_alpha   90.00
_cell.angle_beta   90.00
_cell.angle_gamma   90.00
#
_symmetry.space_group_name_H-M   'P 1'
#
loop_
_entity.id
_entity.type
_entity.pdbx_description
1 polymer ?
#
loop_
_entity_poly.entity_id
_entity_poly.type
_entity_poly.pdbx_seq_one_letter_code
_entity_poly.pdbx_strand_id
1 'polypeptide(L)' 'MSDTAPMTADFWFDPLCPWAWMTSRWMLEVEQVRDVGVRWHVMSLAV' A
#
# COMPACT_ATOMS: atom_id res chain seq x y z
N MET A 1 14.48 18.30 -16.73
CA MET A 1 13.45 17.33 -16.30
C MET A 1 13.25 17.55 -14.83
N SER A 2 12.05 17.95 -14.40
CA SER A 2 11.74 17.99 -12.97
C SER A 2 11.74 16.55 -12.46
N ASP A 3 12.62 16.27 -11.52
CA ASP A 3 12.74 14.97 -10.84
C ASP A 3 11.62 14.90 -9.80
N THR A 4 10.43 14.49 -10.22
CA THR A 4 9.30 14.33 -9.31
C THR A 4 9.47 12.98 -8.62
N ALA A 5 9.73 12.99 -7.31
CA ALA A 5 9.76 11.78 -6.52
C ALA A 5 8.42 11.01 -6.65
N PRO A 6 8.46 9.66 -6.68
CA PRO A 6 7.25 8.85 -6.78
C PRO A 6 6.27 9.20 -5.66
N MET A 7 4.99 9.25 -5.98
CA MET A 7 3.96 9.49 -4.95
C MET A 7 4.00 8.37 -3.93
N THR A 8 3.87 8.68 -2.64
CA THR A 8 3.89 7.64 -1.58
C THR A 8 2.47 7.26 -1.18
N ALA A 9 2.16 5.96 -1.22
CA ALA A 9 0.94 5.39 -0.65
C ALA A 9 1.24 4.82 0.74
N ASP A 10 0.68 5.43 1.79
CA ASP A 10 0.74 4.89 3.14
C ASP A 10 -0.30 3.76 3.30
N PHE A 11 0.19 2.54 3.52
CA PHE A 11 -0.62 1.34 3.57
C PHE A 11 -0.60 0.73 4.98
N TRP A 12 -1.71 0.86 5.71
CA TRP A 12 -1.89 0.16 6.97
C TRP A 12 -2.48 -1.24 6.77
N PHE A 13 -1.84 -2.24 7.35
CA PHE A 13 -2.17 -3.64 7.13
C PHE A 13 -2.42 -4.36 8.46
N ASP A 14 -3.60 -4.99 8.56
CA ASP A 14 -3.94 -5.98 9.57
C ASP A 14 -4.07 -7.35 8.89
N PRO A 15 -3.26 -8.37 9.25
CA PRO A 15 -3.34 -9.72 8.68
C PRO A 15 -4.70 -10.42 8.88
N LEU A 16 -5.49 -10.01 9.87
CA LEU A 16 -6.82 -10.58 10.16
C LEU A 16 -7.91 -9.98 9.28
N CYS A 17 -7.66 -8.85 8.62
CA CYS A 17 -8.65 -8.17 7.79
C CYS A 17 -8.63 -8.71 6.34
N PRO A 18 -9.72 -9.36 5.87
CA PRO A 18 -9.76 -9.90 4.51
C PRO A 18 -9.68 -8.80 3.44
N TRP A 19 -10.19 -7.60 3.74
CA TRP A 19 -10.14 -6.46 2.83
C TRP A 19 -8.72 -5.89 2.71
N ALA A 20 -7.98 -5.80 3.82
CA ALA A 20 -6.59 -5.38 3.81
C ALA A 20 -5.73 -6.36 2.99
N TRP A 21 -6.01 -7.68 3.09
CA TRP A 21 -5.34 -8.69 2.29
C TRP A 21 -5.60 -8.53 0.78
N MET A 22 -6.87 -8.43 0.36
CA MET A 22 -7.20 -8.24 -1.06
C MET A 22 -6.59 -6.95 -1.61
N THR A 23 -6.68 -5.86 -0.84
CA THR A 23 -6.17 -4.55 -1.26
C THR A 23 -4.63 -4.54 -1.32
N SER A 24 -3.93 -5.26 -0.43
CA SER A 24 -2.47 -5.33 -0.47
C SER A 24 -1.97 -6.05 -1.72
N ARG A 25 -2.66 -7.13 -2.14
CA ARG A 25 -2.36 -7.82 -3.39
C ARG A 25 -2.57 -6.92 -4.61
N TRP A 26 -3.65 -6.13 -4.62
CA TRP A 26 -3.87 -5.15 -5.69
C TRP A 26 -2.80 -4.04 -5.69
N MET A 27 -2.42 -3.51 -4.53
CA MET A 27 -1.42 -2.43 -4.43
C MET A 27 -0.06 -2.85 -5.00
N LEU A 28 0.34 -4.11 -4.84
CA LEU A 28 1.56 -4.67 -5.43
C LEU A 28 1.53 -4.69 -6.98
N GLU A 29 0.35 -4.82 -7.59
CA GLU A 29 0.21 -4.72 -9.04
C GLU A 29 0.21 -3.25 -9.50
N VAL A 30 -0.36 -2.35 -8.68
CA VAL A 30 -0.36 -0.90 -8.96
C VAL A 30 1.06 -0.34 -8.98
N GLU A 31 1.92 -0.74 -8.06
CA GLU A 31 3.34 -0.33 -8.00
C GLU A 31 4.12 -0.70 -9.27
N GLN A 32 3.68 -1.72 -10.02
CA GLN A 32 4.31 -2.11 -11.29
C GLN A 32 3.88 -1.24 -12.48
N VAL A 33 2.69 -0.65 -12.43
CA VAL A 33 2.09 0.06 -13.58
C VAL A 33 1.88 1.56 -13.34
N ARG A 34 2.23 2.07 -12.15
CA ARG A 34 2.14 3.48 -11.75
C ARG A 34 3.39 3.92 -11.02
N ASP A 35 3.72 5.20 -11.13
CA ASP A 35 4.82 5.84 -10.41
C ASP A 35 4.42 6.15 -8.96
N VAL A 36 4.28 5.09 -8.16
CA VAL A 36 3.89 5.15 -6.75
C VAL A 36 4.74 4.17 -5.94
N GLY A 37 5.25 4.61 -4.79
CA GLY A 37 5.92 3.74 -3.81
C GLY A 37 5.02 3.45 -2.61
N VAL A 38 5.10 2.25 -2.05
CA VAL A 38 4.29 1.87 -0.88
C VAL A 38 5.09 1.99 0.41
N ARG A 39 4.54 2.69 1.42
CA ARG A 39 5.04 2.69 2.79
C ARG A 39 4.12 1.87 3.68
N TRP A 40 4.62 0.75 4.18
CA TRP A 40 3.84 -0.20 4.99
C TRP A 40 3.82 0.18 6.46
N HIS A 41 2.63 0.08 7.04
CA HIS A 41 2.38 0.24 8.48
C HIS A 41 1.61 -0.98 8.98
N VAL A 42 2.00 -1.53 10.11
CA VAL A 42 1.22 -2.59 10.76
C VAL A 42 0.15 -1.94 11.64
N MET A 43 -1.08 -2.47 11.58
CA MET A 43 -2.16 -2.08 12.49
C MET A 43 -2.92 -3.30 13.02
N SER A 44 -3.82 -3.07 13.99
CA SER A 44 -4.76 -4.05 14.52
C SER A 44 -6.16 -3.44 14.58
N LEU A 45 -7.15 -4.16 14.06
CA LEU A 45 -8.57 -3.83 14.16
C LEU A 45 -9.25 -4.41 15.40
N ALA A 46 -8.56 -5.26 16.17
CA ALA A 46 -9.08 -5.79 17.42
C ALA A 46 -9.46 -4.66 18.38
N VAL A 47 -10.62 -4.81 19.04
CA VAL A 47 -11.17 -3.91 20.07
C VAL A 47 -11.31 -4.63 21.40
#